data_AF-A0A1H3ZFN4-F1
#
_entry.id   AF-A0A1H3ZFN4-F1
#
_cell.length_a   1.000
_cell.length_b   1.000
_cell.length_c   1.000
_cell.angle_alpha   90.00
_cell.angle_beta   90.00
_cell.angle_gamma   90.00
#
_symmetry.space_group_name_H-M   'P 1'
#
loop_
_entity.id
_entity.type
_entity.pdbx_description
1 polymer ?
#
loop_
_entity_poly.entity_id
_entity_poly.type
_entity_poly.pdbx_seq_one_letter_code
_entity_poly.pdbx_strand_id
1 'polypeptide(L)'
;MFFSVFSNLLIAQVGVGTLNPQAALDIDSENSGLLIPRVALTGVNDNITVSIPSGAGIEVSTLVYNDATGGLQPAGFYYWDGSSWLQMATTEKRVYMGKFRITASGNSTISGLPFKPQSIAFKAYANVEDYNLNSDNGTGNNNTGIPNYFGYMQGYAQEDDGSIAQQVIAGGASANSVNDHSRYASNGHCIGVRYANQNGDSLGLTTAFITSFNADGFTLK
;
A
#
# COMPACT_ATOMS: atom_id res chain seq x y z
N MET A 1 -21.89 44.99 56.94
CA MET A 1 -22.37 43.70 56.42
C MET A 1 -21.53 43.37 55.20
N PHE A 2 -20.63 42.38 55.28
CA PHE A 2 -19.74 41.98 54.19
C PHE A 2 -20.29 40.69 53.61
N PHE A 3 -20.73 40.70 52.36
CA PHE A 3 -21.30 39.53 51.69
C PHE A 3 -20.19 38.91 50.84
N SER A 4 -19.63 37.78 51.27
CA SER A 4 -18.60 37.04 50.54
C SER A 4 -19.28 36.01 49.64
N VAL A 5 -19.18 36.20 48.32
CA VAL A 5 -19.67 35.24 47.32
C VAL A 5 -18.51 34.31 46.97
N PHE A 6 -18.57 33.06 47.42
CA PHE A 6 -17.63 32.02 47.00
C PHE A 6 -18.05 31.49 45.63
N SER A 7 -17.30 31.81 44.58
CA SER A 7 -17.45 31.19 43.26
C SER A 7 -16.77 29.81 43.28
N ASN A 8 -17.55 28.75 43.44
CA ASN A 8 -17.03 27.40 43.23
C ASN A 8 -16.85 27.18 41.72
N LEU A 9 -15.65 26.75 41.28
CA LEU A 9 -15.47 26.19 39.95
C LEU A 9 -16.24 24.88 39.87
N LEU A 10 -17.33 24.86 39.11
CA LEU A 10 -17.99 23.61 38.73
C LEU A 10 -17.27 23.06 37.50
N ILE A 11 -16.63 21.90 37.65
CA ILE A 11 -16.22 21.09 36.50
C ILE A 11 -17.50 20.42 36.00
N ALA A 12 -17.82 20.63 34.72
CA ALA A 12 -19.01 20.04 34.09
C ALA A 12 -18.57 18.93 33.14
N GLN A 13 -18.47 17.71 33.66
CA GLN A 13 -18.40 16.52 32.83
C GLN A 13 -19.81 16.04 32.47
N VAL A 14 -19.99 15.59 31.23
CA VAL A 14 -21.27 15.12 30.70
C VAL A 14 -21.30 13.60 30.78
N GLY A 15 -22.03 13.06 31.75
CA GLY A 15 -22.38 11.65 31.80
C GLY A 15 -23.74 11.40 31.16
N VAL A 16 -23.81 10.45 30.21
CA VAL A 16 -25.08 9.93 29.67
C VAL A 16 -25.20 8.48 30.12
N GLY A 17 -26.22 8.17 30.92
CA GLY A 17 -26.40 6.82 31.47
C GLY A 17 -25.55 6.49 32.71
N THR A 18 -24.63 7.37 33.13
CA THR A 18 -23.78 7.18 34.33
C THR A 18 -23.76 8.42 35.23
N LEU A 19 -23.67 8.20 36.55
CA LEU A 19 -23.46 9.24 37.55
C LEU A 19 -21.97 9.46 37.89
N ASN A 20 -21.10 8.55 37.47
CA ASN A 20 -19.66 8.58 37.72
C ASN A 20 -18.88 8.58 36.39
N PRO A 21 -19.05 9.60 35.54
CA PRO A 21 -18.36 9.69 34.24
C PRO A 21 -16.84 9.67 34.40
N GLN A 22 -16.17 8.91 33.53
CA GLN A 22 -14.72 8.71 33.53
C GLN A 22 -13.96 9.66 32.59
N ALA A 23 -14.68 10.47 31.80
CA ALA A 23 -14.13 11.45 30.87
C ALA A 23 -15.01 12.70 30.81
N ALA A 24 -14.58 13.72 30.06
CA ALA A 24 -15.36 14.96 29.87
C ALA A 24 -16.73 14.70 29.23
N LEU A 25 -16.82 13.69 28.36
CA LEU A 25 -18.05 13.07 27.89
C LEU A 25 -17.92 11.56 28.09
N ASP A 26 -18.86 10.96 28.82
CA ASP A 26 -18.91 9.52 29.05
C ASP A 26 -20.34 9.02 28.78
N ILE A 27 -20.47 7.99 27.95
CA ILE A 27 -21.76 7.41 27.55
C ILE A 27 -21.75 5.96 27.99
N ASP A 28 -22.48 5.66 29.05
CA ASP A 28 -22.64 4.30 29.59
C ASP A 28 -23.93 3.69 29.03
N SER A 29 -23.80 2.72 28.12
CA SER A 29 -24.90 2.00 27.50
C SER A 29 -24.50 0.59 27.10
N GLU A 30 -25.38 -0.38 27.37
CA GLU A 30 -25.15 -1.78 27.00
C GLU A 30 -25.41 -2.08 25.52
N ASN A 31 -26.30 -1.32 24.86
CA ASN A 31 -26.84 -1.66 23.55
C ASN A 31 -27.12 -0.47 22.61
N SER A 32 -26.82 0.76 23.04
CA SER A 32 -26.99 1.97 22.22
C SER A 32 -25.64 2.55 21.83
N GLY A 33 -25.54 3.07 20.61
CA GLY A 33 -24.34 3.73 20.10
C GLY A 33 -24.44 5.27 20.14
N LEU A 34 -23.32 5.92 19.79
CA LEU A 34 -23.27 7.36 19.54
C LEU A 34 -23.52 7.66 18.06
N LEU A 35 -24.58 8.42 17.76
CA LEU A 35 -24.82 8.90 16.41
C LEU A 35 -24.04 10.19 16.16
N ILE A 36 -22.91 10.06 15.45
CA ILE A 36 -22.09 11.19 14.99
C ILE A 36 -22.81 11.95 13.86
N PRO A 37 -22.70 13.30 13.77
CA PRO A 37 -23.28 14.09 12.68
C PRO A 37 -22.90 13.57 11.30
N ARG A 38 -23.90 13.45 10.41
CA ARG A 38 -23.72 13.07 9.01
C ARG A 38 -23.69 14.32 8.16
N VAL A 39 -22.64 14.48 7.37
CA VAL A 39 -22.39 15.68 6.55
C VAL A 39 -21.93 15.28 5.15
N ALA A 40 -22.17 16.15 4.18
CA ALA A 40 -21.80 15.96 2.78
C ALA A 40 -20.52 16.75 2.47
N LEU A 41 -19.34 16.23 2.87
CA LEU A 41 -18.08 16.94 2.65
C LEU A 41 -17.77 17.04 1.15
N THR A 42 -17.32 18.22 0.72
CA THR A 42 -17.04 18.51 -0.70
C THR A 42 -15.61 18.16 -1.11
N GLY A 43 -14.69 18.09 -0.16
CA GLY A 43 -13.30 17.71 -0.36
C GLY A 43 -12.52 17.65 0.95
N VAL A 44 -11.26 17.22 0.89
CA VAL A 44 -10.42 17.07 2.09
C VAL A 44 -10.18 18.40 2.81
N ASN A 45 -10.26 19.53 2.10
CA ASN A 45 -10.04 20.87 2.68
C ASN A 45 -11.35 21.63 2.96
N ASP A 46 -12.51 20.94 2.96
CA ASP A 46 -13.81 21.57 3.18
C ASP A 46 -13.95 22.09 4.62
N ASN A 47 -13.81 23.40 4.80
CA ASN A 47 -13.92 24.06 6.09
C ASN A 47 -15.25 24.82 6.28
N ILE A 48 -16.25 24.58 5.43
CA ILE A 48 -17.52 25.32 5.42
C ILE A 48 -18.69 24.42 5.83
N THR A 49 -18.72 23.17 5.34
CA THR A 49 -19.86 22.26 5.54
C THR A 49 -20.12 21.96 7.03
N VAL A 50 -19.06 21.86 7.82
CA VAL A 50 -19.15 21.70 9.28
C VAL A 50 -19.01 23.07 9.93
N SER A 51 -20.12 23.59 10.43
CA SER A 51 -20.13 24.87 11.16
C SER A 51 -19.78 24.67 12.63
N ILE A 52 -18.94 25.56 13.18
CA ILE A 52 -18.64 25.62 14.61
C ILE A 52 -19.40 26.80 15.23
N PRO A 53 -20.17 26.58 16.33
CA PRO A 53 -21.00 27.63 16.94
C PRO A 53 -20.24 28.88 17.42
N SER A 54 -18.95 28.76 17.73
CA SER A 54 -18.10 29.89 18.16
C SER A 54 -17.73 30.84 17.00
N GLY A 55 -17.96 30.44 15.75
CA GLY A 55 -17.53 31.18 14.57
C GLY A 55 -16.03 31.09 14.27
N ALA A 56 -15.26 30.37 15.10
CA ALA A 56 -13.89 29.98 14.76
C ALA A 56 -13.90 28.92 13.63
N GLY A 57 -12.77 28.73 12.96
CA GLY A 57 -12.59 27.61 12.03
C GLY A 57 -12.81 26.26 12.73
N ILE A 58 -12.88 25.18 11.95
CA ILE A 58 -13.07 23.83 12.47
C ILE A 58 -11.94 23.48 13.44
N GLU A 59 -12.31 23.08 14.66
CA GLU A 59 -11.34 22.70 15.69
C GLU A 59 -10.71 21.34 15.37
N VAL A 60 -9.42 21.19 15.67
CA VAL A 60 -8.71 19.91 15.55
C VAL A 60 -9.44 18.83 16.33
N SER A 61 -9.49 17.62 15.78
CA SER A 61 -10.21 16.46 16.32
C SER A 61 -11.74 16.53 16.25
N THR A 62 -12.33 17.52 15.55
CA THR A 62 -13.76 17.47 15.20
C THR A 62 -14.06 16.21 14.39
N LEU A 63 -15.02 15.40 14.83
CA LEU A 63 -15.40 14.11 14.22
C LEU A 63 -16.77 14.20 13.55
N VAL A 64 -16.84 13.74 12.29
CA VAL A 64 -18.09 13.65 11.51
C VAL A 64 -18.16 12.34 10.72
N TYR A 65 -19.35 11.98 10.27
CA TYR A 65 -19.54 10.96 9.25
C TYR A 65 -19.78 11.63 7.89
N ASN A 66 -18.85 11.47 6.94
CA ASN A 66 -19.04 11.90 5.56
C ASN A 66 -19.97 10.92 4.84
N ASP A 67 -21.11 11.39 4.32
CA ASP A 67 -22.08 10.58 3.58
C ASP A 67 -21.73 10.42 2.08
N ALA A 68 -20.68 11.10 1.63
CA ALA A 68 -20.15 11.07 0.27
C ALA A 68 -21.09 11.60 -0.83
N THR A 69 -22.17 12.30 -0.45
CA THR A 69 -23.04 13.01 -1.39
C THR A 69 -22.49 14.37 -1.82
N GLY A 70 -21.51 14.91 -1.07
CA GLY A 70 -20.89 16.21 -1.31
C GLY A 70 -19.71 16.21 -2.29
N GLY A 71 -19.11 15.05 -2.56
CA GLY A 71 -17.99 14.89 -3.51
C GLY A 71 -16.73 14.26 -2.91
N LEU A 72 -16.50 14.40 -1.60
CA LEU A 72 -15.43 13.67 -0.91
C LEU A 72 -15.80 12.18 -0.83
N GLN A 73 -14.94 11.33 -1.38
CA GLN A 73 -15.05 9.87 -1.31
C GLN A 73 -13.84 9.31 -0.55
N PRO A 74 -13.98 8.14 0.10
CA PRO A 74 -15.21 7.38 0.31
C PRO A 74 -16.05 7.90 1.49
N ALA A 75 -17.29 7.40 1.63
CA ALA A 75 -18.10 7.60 2.82
C ALA A 75 -17.44 6.98 4.06
N GLY A 76 -17.62 7.59 5.24
CA GLY A 76 -17.07 7.06 6.49
C GLY A 76 -16.83 8.12 7.55
N PHE A 77 -16.14 7.73 8.63
CA PHE A 77 -15.77 8.64 9.71
C PHE A 77 -14.52 9.45 9.34
N TYR A 78 -14.61 10.77 9.49
CA TYR A 78 -13.52 11.71 9.25
C TYR A 78 -13.30 12.59 10.47
N TYR A 79 -12.03 12.90 10.75
CA TYR A 79 -11.67 13.92 11.73
C TYR A 79 -10.85 15.04 11.09
N TRP A 80 -10.99 16.24 11.63
CA TRP A 80 -10.20 17.39 11.19
C TRP A 80 -8.82 17.37 11.85
N ASP A 81 -7.74 17.43 11.07
CA ASP A 81 -6.37 17.46 11.59
C ASP A 81 -5.84 18.89 11.85
N GLY A 82 -6.64 19.91 11.53
CA GLY A 82 -6.26 21.32 11.56
C GLY A 82 -6.13 21.95 10.17
N SER A 83 -6.02 21.13 9.14
CA SER A 83 -5.84 21.54 7.75
C SER A 83 -6.68 20.75 6.75
N SER A 84 -6.94 19.47 7.04
CA SER A 84 -7.65 18.55 6.18
C SER A 84 -8.46 17.51 6.96
N TRP A 85 -9.48 16.96 6.31
CA TRP A 85 -10.28 15.84 6.77
C TRP A 85 -9.56 14.53 6.49
N LEU A 86 -9.25 13.78 7.56
CA LEU A 86 -8.63 12.47 7.49
C LEU A 86 -9.63 11.38 7.85
N GLN A 87 -9.73 10.35 7.00
CA GLN A 87 -10.60 9.21 7.26
C GLN A 87 -10.01 8.34 8.41
N MET A 88 -10.82 8.00 9.41
CA MET A 88 -10.37 7.22 10.57
C MET A 88 -10.16 5.74 10.29
N ALA A 89 -11.03 5.16 9.47
CA ALA A 89 -11.00 3.74 9.13
C ALA A 89 -11.13 3.61 7.62
N THR A 90 -10.06 3.14 6.99
CA THR A 90 -10.08 2.80 5.58
C THR A 90 -10.32 1.29 5.46
N THR A 91 -11.24 0.90 4.60
CA THR A 91 -11.40 -0.51 4.17
C THR A 91 -10.45 -0.84 3.01
N GLU A 92 -9.53 0.08 2.71
CA GLU A 92 -8.66 -0.04 1.56
C GLU A 92 -7.70 -1.21 1.75
N LYS A 93 -7.57 -2.00 0.68
CA LYS A 93 -6.60 -3.09 0.64
C LYS A 93 -5.22 -2.45 0.70
N ARG A 94 -4.40 -2.84 1.67
CA ARG A 94 -3.01 -2.36 1.79
C ARG A 94 -2.00 -3.29 1.14
N VAL A 95 -2.43 -4.50 0.80
CA VAL A 95 -1.61 -5.52 0.15
C VAL A 95 -2.43 -6.15 -0.97
N TYR A 96 -1.79 -6.33 -2.11
CA TYR A 96 -2.35 -7.03 -3.26
C TYR A 96 -1.33 -8.04 -3.76
N MET A 97 -1.74 -9.29 -3.93
CA MET A 97 -0.91 -10.32 -4.54
C MET A 97 -1.39 -10.56 -5.96
N GLY A 98 -0.53 -10.28 -6.93
CA GLY A 98 -0.80 -10.45 -8.35
C GLY A 98 0.22 -11.34 -9.04
N LYS A 99 0.02 -11.54 -10.34
CA LYS A 99 0.95 -12.22 -11.24
C LYS A 99 0.90 -11.55 -12.61
N PHE A 100 2.03 -11.53 -13.30
CA PHE A 100 2.14 -11.08 -14.68
C PHE A 100 3.27 -11.86 -15.39
N ARG A 101 3.35 -11.74 -16.71
CA ARG A 101 4.42 -12.31 -17.53
C ARG A 101 5.11 -11.18 -18.30
N ILE A 102 6.43 -11.27 -18.42
CA ILE A 102 7.21 -10.45 -19.35
C ILE A 102 7.41 -11.29 -20.60
N THR A 103 6.76 -10.93 -21.70
CA THR A 103 6.78 -11.72 -22.96
C THR A 103 7.51 -11.03 -24.11
N ALA A 104 7.83 -9.74 -23.95
CA ALA A 104 8.57 -8.96 -24.93
C ALA A 104 9.38 -7.86 -24.22
N SER A 105 10.37 -7.31 -24.93
CA SER A 105 11.11 -6.13 -24.47
C SER A 105 10.30 -4.85 -24.66
N GLY A 106 10.60 -3.83 -23.85
CA GLY A 106 9.97 -2.53 -23.89
C GLY A 106 9.01 -2.29 -22.73
N ASN A 107 8.30 -1.18 -22.79
CA ASN A 107 7.46 -0.74 -21.68
C ASN A 107 6.29 -1.71 -21.47
N SER A 108 6.04 -2.07 -20.21
CA SER A 108 4.90 -2.89 -19.80
C SER A 108 4.15 -2.20 -18.66
N THR A 109 2.89 -1.86 -18.87
CA THR A 109 2.04 -1.27 -17.82
C THR A 109 1.20 -2.36 -17.18
N ILE A 110 1.32 -2.48 -15.86
CA ILE A 110 0.49 -3.35 -15.03
C ILE A 110 -0.55 -2.45 -14.36
N SER A 111 -1.84 -2.76 -14.55
CA SER A 111 -2.99 -1.98 -14.06
C SER A 111 -3.99 -2.87 -13.30
N GLY A 112 -5.05 -2.27 -12.76
CA GLY A 112 -6.11 -2.99 -12.04
C GLY A 112 -5.78 -3.35 -10.59
N LEU A 113 -4.72 -2.77 -10.02
CA LEU A 113 -4.49 -2.83 -8.59
C LEU A 113 -5.55 -1.93 -7.89
N PRO A 114 -6.04 -2.32 -6.71
CA PRO A 114 -7.10 -1.58 -6.02
C PRO A 114 -6.63 -0.28 -5.35
N PHE A 115 -5.37 0.12 -5.56
CA PHE A 115 -4.73 1.30 -4.99
C PHE A 115 -3.48 1.66 -5.81
N LYS A 116 -2.99 2.90 -5.63
CA LYS A 116 -1.67 3.32 -6.10
C LYS A 116 -0.61 2.63 -5.21
N PRO A 117 0.24 1.74 -5.75
CA PRO A 117 1.27 1.13 -4.94
C PRO A 117 2.33 2.15 -4.52
N GLN A 118 2.87 1.99 -3.31
CA GLN A 118 4.06 2.72 -2.83
C GLN A 118 5.29 1.81 -2.77
N SER A 119 5.08 0.50 -2.61
CA SER A 119 6.14 -0.50 -2.61
C SER A 119 5.65 -1.79 -3.25
N ILE A 120 6.52 -2.44 -4.02
CA ILE A 120 6.25 -3.72 -4.68
C ILE A 120 7.43 -4.64 -4.46
N ALA A 121 7.14 -5.89 -4.07
CA ALA A 121 8.11 -6.97 -4.04
C ALA A 121 7.87 -7.92 -5.22
N PHE A 122 8.95 -8.27 -5.91
CA PHE A 122 8.94 -9.18 -7.05
C PHE A 122 9.60 -10.50 -6.67
N LYS A 123 9.01 -11.60 -7.15
CA LYS A 123 9.59 -12.95 -7.13
C LYS A 123 9.38 -13.58 -8.49
N ALA A 124 10.43 -14.18 -9.04
CA ALA A 124 10.37 -14.88 -10.32
C ALA A 124 11.35 -16.04 -10.32
N TYR A 125 11.04 -17.04 -11.13
CA TYR A 125 11.86 -18.23 -11.34
C TYR A 125 12.14 -18.37 -12.83
N ALA A 126 13.36 -18.79 -13.18
CA ALA A 126 13.71 -19.14 -14.54
C ALA A 126 12.86 -20.33 -15.02
N ASN A 127 12.50 -20.32 -16.30
CA ASN A 127 11.81 -21.43 -16.97
C ASN A 127 10.43 -21.81 -16.37
N VAL A 128 9.82 -20.94 -15.57
CA VAL A 128 8.40 -21.00 -15.21
C VAL A 128 7.65 -19.99 -16.08
N GLU A 129 7.40 -20.40 -17.32
CA GLU A 129 6.96 -19.49 -18.36
C GLU A 129 5.45 -19.28 -18.38
N ASP A 130 4.66 -20.16 -17.76
CA ASP A 130 3.20 -20.08 -17.71
C ASP A 130 2.67 -20.10 -16.27
N TYR A 131 1.44 -19.62 -16.07
CA TYR A 131 0.76 -19.68 -14.78
C TYR A 131 0.30 -21.09 -14.41
N ASN A 132 0.16 -21.97 -15.40
CA ASN A 132 -0.22 -23.36 -15.20
C ASN A 132 0.72 -24.27 -16.00
N LEU A 133 1.89 -24.55 -15.43
CA LEU A 133 2.92 -25.40 -16.03
C LEU A 133 3.20 -26.60 -15.13
N ASN A 134 3.04 -27.81 -15.66
CA ASN A 134 3.33 -29.07 -14.98
C ASN A 134 3.86 -30.11 -15.98
N SER A 135 4.96 -29.75 -16.64
CA SER A 135 5.70 -30.60 -17.58
C SER A 135 7.20 -30.37 -17.36
N ASP A 136 8.04 -31.30 -17.82
CA ASP A 136 9.46 -31.01 -17.95
C ASP A 136 9.71 -29.95 -19.03
N ASN A 137 10.96 -29.49 -19.14
CA ASN A 137 11.34 -28.47 -20.12
C ASN A 137 11.33 -28.98 -21.58
N GLY A 138 11.00 -30.25 -21.81
CA GLY A 138 10.95 -30.88 -23.14
C GLY A 138 12.27 -30.86 -23.93
N THR A 139 13.41 -30.55 -23.29
CA THR A 139 14.71 -30.51 -23.96
C THR A 139 15.50 -31.81 -23.75
N GLY A 140 16.41 -32.10 -24.68
CA GLY A 140 17.25 -33.29 -24.60
C GLY A 140 18.18 -33.28 -23.39
N ASN A 141 18.61 -34.48 -22.97
CA ASN A 141 19.55 -34.66 -21.88
C ASN A 141 20.84 -33.86 -22.11
N ASN A 142 21.41 -33.32 -21.03
CA ASN A 142 22.67 -32.56 -21.05
C ASN A 142 22.63 -31.32 -21.96
N ASN A 143 21.46 -30.71 -22.14
CA ASN A 143 21.30 -29.46 -22.88
C ASN A 143 21.97 -28.28 -22.15
N THR A 144 22.83 -27.54 -22.84
CA THR A 144 23.60 -26.41 -22.28
C THR A 144 22.86 -25.07 -22.35
N GLY A 145 21.67 -25.04 -22.98
CA GLY A 145 20.89 -23.84 -23.20
C GLY A 145 20.02 -23.40 -22.01
N ILE A 146 19.37 -22.26 -22.20
CA ILE A 146 18.46 -21.59 -21.25
C ILE A 146 17.42 -22.54 -20.60
N PRO A 147 16.75 -23.45 -21.33
CA PRO A 147 15.70 -24.30 -20.74
C PRO A 147 16.18 -25.20 -19.59
N ASN A 148 17.49 -25.44 -19.50
CA ASN A 148 18.09 -26.30 -18.49
C ASN A 148 18.74 -25.52 -17.32
N TYR A 149 18.46 -24.22 -17.24
CA TYR A 149 18.89 -23.35 -16.15
C TYR A 149 17.85 -23.30 -15.03
N PHE A 150 18.26 -23.57 -13.80
CA PHE A 150 17.45 -23.29 -12.62
C PHE A 150 17.91 -21.96 -12.01
N GLY A 151 16.98 -21.03 -11.80
CA GLY A 151 17.31 -19.77 -11.16
C GLY A 151 16.09 -19.11 -10.54
N TYR A 152 16.35 -18.21 -9.60
CA TYR A 152 15.35 -17.44 -8.91
C TYR A 152 15.85 -16.02 -8.69
N MET A 153 14.91 -15.11 -8.48
CA MET A 153 15.19 -13.74 -8.10
C MET A 153 14.26 -13.24 -7.01
N GLN A 154 14.76 -12.29 -6.24
CA GLN A 154 14.00 -11.48 -5.30
C GLN A 154 14.38 -10.02 -5.54
N GLY A 155 13.37 -9.17 -5.73
CA GLY A 155 13.61 -7.75 -5.94
C GLY A 155 12.48 -6.90 -5.37
N TYR A 156 12.72 -5.61 -5.30
CA TYR A 156 11.72 -4.63 -4.87
C TYR A 156 11.86 -3.34 -5.65
N ALA A 157 10.78 -2.55 -5.60
CA ALA A 157 10.76 -1.14 -5.96
C ALA A 157 9.90 -0.39 -4.94
N GLN A 158 10.36 0.78 -4.51
CA GLN A 158 9.69 1.64 -3.56
C GLN A 158 9.75 3.09 -4.04
N GLU A 159 8.63 3.80 -3.89
CA GLU A 159 8.56 5.24 -4.11
C GLU A 159 9.03 5.96 -2.86
N ASP A 160 10.05 6.81 -3.00
CA ASP A 160 10.68 7.58 -1.93
C ASP A 160 10.74 9.06 -2.37
N ASP A 161 9.76 9.85 -1.92
CA ASP A 161 9.68 11.31 -2.10
C ASP A 161 9.97 11.80 -3.54
N GLY A 162 9.30 11.20 -4.53
CA GLY A 162 9.47 11.56 -5.94
C GLY A 162 10.63 10.85 -6.66
N SER A 163 11.35 9.96 -5.97
CA SER A 163 12.33 9.04 -6.54
C SER A 163 11.87 7.58 -6.42
N ILE A 164 12.53 6.65 -7.11
CA ILE A 164 12.22 5.23 -7.01
C ILE A 164 13.48 4.46 -6.63
N ALA A 165 13.52 3.94 -5.40
CA ALA A 165 14.55 3.03 -4.93
C ALA A 165 14.22 1.60 -5.37
N GLN A 166 15.19 0.90 -5.98
CA GLN A 166 14.98 -0.44 -6.52
C GLN A 166 16.20 -1.32 -6.29
N GLN A 167 15.98 -2.61 -6.13
CA GLN A 167 17.05 -3.58 -6.05
C GLN A 167 16.54 -4.94 -6.52
N VAL A 168 17.43 -5.72 -7.11
CA VAL A 168 17.22 -7.15 -7.35
C VAL A 168 18.49 -7.93 -7.00
N ILE A 169 18.29 -9.13 -6.49
CA ILE A 169 19.29 -10.19 -6.39
C ILE A 169 18.75 -11.46 -7.03
N ALA A 170 19.62 -12.22 -7.69
CA ALA A 170 19.27 -13.46 -8.35
C ALA A 170 20.44 -14.44 -8.29
N GLY A 171 20.08 -15.72 -8.23
CA GLY A 171 21.02 -16.83 -8.20
C GLY A 171 20.47 -18.03 -8.96
N GLY A 172 21.37 -18.87 -9.46
CA GLY A 172 21.00 -20.09 -10.15
C GLY A 172 22.20 -20.84 -10.71
N ALA A 173 21.90 -21.99 -11.30
CA ALA A 173 22.88 -22.91 -11.88
C ALA A 173 22.23 -23.70 -13.03
N SER A 174 23.07 -24.23 -13.92
CA SER A 174 22.61 -25.22 -14.89
C SER A 174 22.34 -26.55 -14.18
N ALA A 175 21.32 -27.28 -14.62
CA ALA A 175 21.08 -28.64 -14.11
C ALA A 175 22.15 -29.66 -14.58
N ASN A 176 22.95 -29.34 -15.60
CA ASN A 176 24.04 -30.20 -16.06
C ASN A 176 25.25 -30.16 -15.13
N SER A 177 25.49 -29.01 -14.48
CA SER A 177 26.63 -28.83 -13.61
C SER A 177 26.37 -27.70 -12.62
N VAL A 178 26.59 -27.99 -11.34
CA VAL A 178 26.40 -27.07 -10.21
C VAL A 178 27.73 -26.64 -9.59
N ASN A 179 28.85 -26.95 -10.22
CA ASN A 179 30.17 -26.50 -9.75
C ASN A 179 30.43 -25.02 -10.08
N ASP A 180 29.74 -24.48 -11.09
CA ASP A 180 29.77 -23.07 -11.46
C ASP A 180 28.36 -22.47 -11.40
N HIS A 181 28.26 -21.30 -10.77
CA HIS A 181 26.98 -20.67 -10.46
C HIS A 181 26.87 -19.28 -11.08
N SER A 182 25.67 -18.98 -11.59
CA SER A 182 25.32 -17.67 -12.11
C SER A 182 24.63 -16.84 -11.03
N ARG A 183 25.00 -15.56 -10.97
CA ARG A 183 24.47 -14.59 -10.01
C ARG A 183 24.29 -13.24 -10.69
N TYR A 184 23.26 -12.52 -10.27
CA TYR A 184 23.00 -11.17 -10.74
C TYR A 184 22.48 -10.31 -9.60
N ALA A 185 22.91 -9.06 -9.55
CA ALA A 185 22.37 -8.07 -8.65
C ALA A 185 22.41 -6.70 -9.32
N SER A 186 21.43 -5.86 -9.03
CA SER A 186 21.38 -4.49 -9.53
C SER A 186 20.61 -3.61 -8.56
N ASN A 187 21.12 -2.40 -8.30
CA ASN A 187 20.44 -1.33 -7.59
C ASN A 187 19.64 -0.40 -8.53
N GLY A 188 19.57 -0.73 -9.82
CA GLY A 188 18.81 0.01 -10.84
C GLY A 188 17.66 -0.80 -11.44
N HIS A 189 17.45 -2.03 -10.98
CA HIS A 189 16.40 -2.92 -11.46
C HIS A 189 15.67 -3.58 -10.30
N CYS A 190 14.38 -3.83 -10.47
CA CYS A 190 13.55 -4.57 -9.51
C CYS A 190 13.29 -6.02 -9.95
N ILE A 191 13.59 -6.34 -11.22
CA ILE A 191 13.47 -7.68 -11.81
C ILE A 191 14.78 -7.99 -12.53
N GLY A 192 15.28 -9.22 -12.36
CA GLY A 192 16.52 -9.67 -12.95
C GLY A 192 16.68 -11.17 -12.82
N VAL A 193 16.50 -11.91 -13.91
CA VAL A 193 16.84 -13.34 -14.01
C VAL A 193 17.97 -13.47 -15.02
N ARG A 194 19.15 -13.91 -14.56
CA ARG A 194 20.30 -14.18 -15.42
C ARG A 194 20.35 -15.66 -15.73
N TYR A 195 20.35 -16.00 -17.01
CA TYR A 195 20.49 -17.37 -17.49
C TYR A 195 21.95 -17.67 -17.79
N ALA A 196 22.36 -18.93 -17.60
CA ALA A 196 23.72 -19.37 -17.86
C ALA A 196 23.79 -20.81 -18.35
N ASN A 197 24.90 -21.14 -19.02
CA ASN A 197 25.23 -22.50 -19.43
C ASN A 197 25.82 -23.31 -18.25
N GLN A 198 26.30 -24.52 -18.52
CA GLN A 198 26.86 -25.43 -17.52
C GLN A 198 28.18 -24.97 -16.89
N ASN A 199 28.86 -23.98 -17.48
CA ASN A 199 30.08 -23.39 -16.94
C ASN A 199 29.79 -22.05 -16.23
N GLY A 200 28.52 -21.73 -15.98
CA GLY A 200 28.14 -20.44 -15.41
C GLY A 200 28.26 -19.25 -16.38
N ASP A 201 28.61 -19.50 -17.66
CA ASP A 201 28.71 -18.45 -18.67
C ASP A 201 27.32 -17.88 -18.99
N SER A 202 27.24 -16.56 -19.12
CA SER A 202 25.98 -15.87 -19.39
C SER A 202 25.36 -16.30 -20.72
N LEU A 203 24.09 -16.69 -20.70
CA LEU A 203 23.27 -16.91 -21.91
C LEU A 203 22.25 -15.80 -22.16
N GLY A 204 22.01 -14.95 -21.17
CA GLY A 204 21.09 -13.82 -21.32
C GLY A 204 20.54 -13.34 -20.00
N LEU A 205 19.83 -12.21 -20.03
CA LEU A 205 19.16 -11.64 -18.87
C LEU A 205 17.73 -11.23 -19.25
N THR A 206 16.79 -11.56 -18.37
CA THR A 206 15.47 -10.89 -18.33
C THR A 206 15.51 -9.91 -17.17
N THR A 207 15.49 -8.61 -17.46
CA THR A 207 15.54 -7.54 -16.45
C THR A 207 14.43 -6.54 -16.69
N ALA A 208 13.96 -5.90 -15.62
CA ALA A 208 13.09 -4.74 -15.72
C ALA A 208 13.25 -3.84 -14.49
N PHE A 209 12.91 -2.56 -14.67
CA PHE A 209 12.83 -1.58 -13.60
C PHE A 209 11.52 -0.81 -13.69
N ILE A 210 11.00 -0.36 -12.55
CA ILE A 210 9.82 0.51 -12.50
C ILE A 210 10.23 1.91 -12.96
N THR A 211 9.44 2.47 -13.88
CA THR A 211 9.55 3.87 -14.31
C THR A 211 8.55 4.78 -13.61
N SER A 212 7.41 4.25 -13.18
CA SER A 212 6.37 5.02 -12.47
C SER A 212 5.43 4.13 -11.65
N PHE A 213 4.96 4.68 -10.53
CA PHE A 213 3.80 4.22 -9.78
C PHE A 213 2.55 4.99 -10.23
N ASN A 214 1.56 4.27 -10.72
CA ASN A 214 0.34 4.80 -11.33
C ASN A 214 -0.84 4.70 -10.35
N ALA A 215 -1.96 5.36 -10.64
CA ALA A 215 -3.13 5.40 -9.75
C ALA A 215 -3.68 4.02 -9.37
N ASP A 216 -3.57 3.04 -10.27
CA ASP A 216 -4.07 1.67 -10.11
C ASP A 216 -3.02 0.62 -10.50
N GLY A 217 -1.72 0.94 -10.39
CA GLY A 217 -0.68 0.06 -10.90
C GLY A 217 0.71 0.67 -11.02
N PHE A 218 1.50 0.19 -11.98
CA PHE A 218 2.87 0.61 -12.22
C PHE A 218 3.32 0.32 -13.66
N THR A 219 4.38 0.99 -14.10
CA THR A 219 4.97 0.78 -15.43
C THR A 219 6.41 0.26 -15.29
N LEU A 220 6.71 -0.82 -16.00
CA LEU A 220 8.03 -1.41 -16.14
C LEU A 220 8.68 -1.02 -17.47
N LYS A 221 10.01 -1.02 -17.51
CA LYS A 221 10.83 -0.93 -18.72
C LYS A 221 12.02 -1.88 -18.67
#